data_AF-A0AAT9W5W4-F1
#
_entry.id   AF-A0AAT9W5W4-F1
#
_cell.length_a   1.000
_cell.length_b   1.000
_cell.length_c   1.000
_cell.angle_alpha   90.00
_cell.angle_beta   90.00
_cell.angle_gamma   90.00
#
_symmetry.space_group_name_H-M   'P 1'
#
loop_
_entity.id
_entity.type
_entity.pdbx_description
1 polymer ?
#
loop_
_entity_poly.entity_id
_entity_poly.type
_entity_poly.pdbx_seq_one_letter_code
_entity_poly.pdbx_strand_id
1 'polypeptide(L)'
;MNIVYFKVDNLPHEKTNQVNFQLKNVELLRDGDVIATPGDINVTALPFFYFCSVPTGFRKIEFRMNNNPPARVVCSAGYLKTGDYLVNTPEGEIVLPFNALNGMWTLDKTTAARINHQDFMARAFTLIRPIKSNNRPAPLN
;
A
#
# COMPACT_ATOMS: atom_id res chain seq x y z
N MET A 1 10.50 -9.70 -7.14
CA MET A 1 9.13 -9.55 -6.60
C MET A 1 8.75 -8.09 -6.69
N ASN A 2 7.49 -7.80 -7.04
CA ASN A 2 6.93 -6.46 -6.91
C ASN A 2 6.13 -6.38 -5.61
N ILE A 3 6.05 -5.19 -5.03
CA ILE A 3 5.11 -4.91 -3.93
C ILE A 3 3.89 -4.22 -4.54
N VAL A 4 2.71 -4.72 -4.21
CA VAL A 4 1.43 -4.14 -4.65
C VAL A 4 0.58 -3.76 -3.45
N TYR A 5 -0.36 -2.86 -3.68
CA TYR A 5 -1.35 -2.47 -2.69
C TYR A 5 -2.76 -2.69 -3.22
N PHE A 6 -3.66 -2.94 -2.28
CA PHE A 6 -5.09 -2.69 -2.39
C PHE A 6 -5.46 -1.59 -1.39
N LYS A 7 -6.27 -0.63 -1.82
CA LYS A 7 -6.63 0.53 -1.01
C LYS A 7 -8.12 0.77 -1.09
N VAL A 8 -8.72 1.08 0.06
CA VAL A 8 -10.07 1.59 0.17
C VAL A 8 -10.00 3.00 0.74
N ASP A 9 -10.66 3.96 0.10
CA ASP A 9 -10.69 5.36 0.54
C ASP A 9 -12.11 5.94 0.45
N ASN A 10 -12.31 7.11 1.03
CA ASN A 10 -13.54 7.88 0.83
C ASN A 10 -13.62 8.42 -0.61
N LEU A 11 -14.83 8.65 -1.11
CA LEU A 11 -15.01 9.49 -2.29
C LEU A 11 -14.40 10.89 -2.05
N PRO A 12 -13.88 11.55 -3.11
CA PRO A 12 -13.47 12.94 -3.01
C PRO A 12 -14.66 13.76 -2.48
N HIS A 13 -14.43 14.59 -1.46
CA HIS A 13 -15.39 15.52 -0.84
C HIS A 13 -16.34 14.98 0.25
N GLU A 14 -16.26 13.69 0.62
CA GLU A 14 -17.03 13.21 1.78
C GLU A 14 -16.32 13.46 3.12
N LYS A 15 -17.08 13.92 4.12
CA LYS A 15 -16.61 13.99 5.51
C LYS A 15 -16.61 12.58 6.12
N THR A 16 -15.56 12.27 6.86
CA THR A 16 -15.32 10.97 7.51
C THR A 16 -16.55 10.51 8.31
N ASN A 17 -17.21 9.46 7.84
CA ASN A 17 -18.20 8.72 8.62
C ASN A 17 -17.53 7.52 9.30
N GLN A 18 -18.12 7.02 10.38
CA GLN A 18 -17.77 5.69 10.86
C GLN A 18 -18.00 4.68 9.74
N VAL A 19 -16.96 3.90 9.47
CA VAL A 19 -17.00 2.84 8.45
C VAL A 19 -16.86 1.49 9.13
N ASN A 20 -17.85 0.64 8.92
CA ASN A 20 -17.77 -0.77 9.25
C ASN A 20 -18.51 -1.53 8.16
N PHE A 21 -17.76 -2.14 7.25
CA PHE A 21 -18.29 -2.97 6.18
C PHE A 21 -17.28 -4.02 5.77
N GLN A 22 -17.76 -5.03 5.06
CA GLN A 22 -16.95 -6.14 4.57
C GLN A 22 -16.89 -6.14 3.05
N LEU A 23 -15.69 -6.29 2.50
CA LEU A 23 -15.47 -6.65 1.10
C LEU A 23 -15.25 -8.16 1.03
N LYS A 24 -15.95 -8.83 0.12
CA LYS A 24 -15.94 -10.30 0.01
C LYS A 24 -15.09 -10.77 -1.14
N ASN A 25 -14.21 -11.73 -0.87
CA ASN A 25 -13.35 -12.40 -1.84
C ASN A 25 -12.57 -11.42 -2.73
N VAL A 26 -11.82 -10.50 -2.10
CA VAL A 26 -10.96 -9.58 -2.84
C VAL A 26 -9.80 -10.37 -3.44
N GLU A 27 -9.61 -10.20 -4.74
CA GLU A 27 -8.51 -10.76 -5.52
C GLU A 27 -7.78 -9.65 -6.28
N LEU A 28 -6.46 -9.76 -6.36
CA LEU A 28 -5.62 -8.89 -7.16
C LEU A 28 -5.21 -9.62 -8.44
N LEU A 29 -5.34 -8.93 -9.56
CA LEU A 29 -5.11 -9.49 -10.88
C LEU A 29 -4.01 -8.74 -11.62
N ARG A 30 -3.34 -9.46 -12.52
CA ARG A 30 -2.45 -8.90 -13.53
C ARG A 30 -2.66 -9.69 -14.80
N ASP A 31 -2.98 -9.00 -15.89
CA ASP A 31 -3.33 -9.62 -17.18
C ASP A 31 -4.48 -10.65 -17.09
N GLY A 32 -5.41 -10.45 -16.15
CA GLY A 32 -6.53 -11.37 -15.90
C GLY A 32 -6.20 -12.55 -14.98
N ASP A 33 -4.91 -12.80 -14.69
CA ASP A 33 -4.48 -13.84 -13.77
C ASP A 33 -4.50 -13.36 -12.32
N VAL A 34 -4.95 -14.21 -11.40
CA VAL A 34 -4.92 -13.94 -9.96
C VAL A 34 -3.48 -14.03 -9.46
N ILE A 35 -2.95 -12.91 -8.96
CA ILE A 35 -1.58 -12.82 -8.42
C ILE A 35 -1.54 -12.73 -6.89
N ALA A 36 -2.67 -12.42 -6.25
CA ALA A 36 -2.85 -12.48 -4.80
C ALA A 36 -4.34 -12.55 -4.44
N THR A 37 -4.64 -13.20 -3.32
CA THR A 37 -6.00 -13.34 -2.80
C THR A 37 -6.06 -12.78 -1.37
N PRO A 38 -6.21 -11.45 -1.20
CA PRO A 38 -6.48 -10.86 0.11
C PRO A 38 -7.67 -11.49 0.85
N GLY A 39 -8.66 -12.01 0.10
CA GLY A 39 -9.82 -12.68 0.68
C GLY A 39 -10.86 -11.71 1.21
N ASP A 40 -11.54 -12.09 2.28
CA ASP A 40 -12.53 -11.23 2.93
C ASP A 40 -11.84 -10.15 3.77
N ILE A 41 -12.18 -8.88 3.52
CA ILE A 41 -11.57 -7.73 4.19
C ILE A 41 -12.63 -6.99 5.00
N ASN A 42 -12.40 -6.89 6.31
CA ASN A 42 -13.18 -6.05 7.20
C ASN A 42 -12.56 -4.65 7.26
N VAL A 43 -13.28 -3.65 6.74
CA VAL A 43 -12.84 -2.26 6.72
C VAL A 43 -13.46 -1.53 7.91
N THR A 44 -12.61 -1.17 8.88
CA THR A 44 -13.00 -0.48 10.12
C THR A 44 -12.53 0.97 10.19
N ALA A 45 -11.63 1.37 9.29
CA ALA A 45 -11.11 2.73 9.18
C ALA A 45 -10.73 3.04 7.73
N LEU A 46 -10.83 4.32 7.35
CA LEU A 46 -10.39 4.82 6.05
C LEU A 46 -9.32 5.92 6.23
N PRO A 47 -8.31 5.99 5.34
CA PRO A 47 -8.05 5.05 4.26
C PRO A 47 -7.54 3.70 4.80
N PHE A 48 -8.03 2.60 4.23
CA PHE A 48 -7.53 1.25 4.48
C PHE A 48 -6.51 0.88 3.42
N PHE A 49 -5.44 0.21 3.83
CA PHE A 49 -4.42 -0.33 2.93
C PHE A 49 -4.15 -1.79 3.26
N TYR A 50 -4.00 -2.59 2.22
CA TYR A 50 -3.44 -3.92 2.25
C TYR A 50 -2.25 -3.95 1.31
N PHE A 51 -1.11 -4.47 1.77
CA PHE A 51 0.11 -4.59 0.99
C PHE A 51 0.51 -6.05 0.90
N CYS A 52 0.97 -6.50 -0.27
CA CYS A 52 1.57 -7.81 -0.41
C CYS A 52 2.65 -7.85 -1.48
N SER A 53 3.51 -8.87 -1.37
CA SER A 53 4.49 -9.21 -2.39
C SER A 53 3.90 -10.16 -3.42
N VAL A 54 4.21 -9.91 -4.69
CA VAL A 54 3.74 -10.71 -5.83
C VAL A 54 4.89 -11.00 -6.80
N PRO A 55 4.76 -12.01 -7.69
CA PRO A 55 5.74 -12.26 -8.75
C PRO A 55 6.02 -11.00 -9.57
N THR A 56 7.23 -10.91 -10.13
CA THR A 56 7.64 -9.72 -10.89
C THR A 56 6.79 -9.54 -12.15
N GLY A 57 6.43 -8.30 -12.49
CA GLY A 57 5.70 -7.96 -13.72
C GLY A 57 5.47 -6.46 -13.84
N PHE A 58 5.07 -6.02 -15.04
CA PHE A 58 4.99 -4.58 -15.39
C PHE A 58 3.60 -4.12 -15.84
N ARG A 59 2.65 -5.06 -15.90
CA ARG A 59 1.28 -4.78 -16.34
C ARG A 59 0.45 -4.24 -15.19
N LYS A 60 -0.63 -3.52 -15.52
CA LYS A 60 -1.49 -2.88 -14.53
C LYS A 60 -2.00 -3.90 -13.50
N ILE A 61 -2.08 -3.47 -12.25
CA ILE A 61 -2.74 -4.24 -11.19
C ILE A 61 -4.21 -3.89 -11.19
N GLU A 62 -5.04 -4.91 -11.24
CA GLU A 62 -6.49 -4.81 -11.18
C GLU A 62 -7.01 -5.56 -9.96
N PHE A 63 -8.29 -5.39 -9.64
CA PHE A 63 -8.92 -6.10 -8.54
C PHE A 63 -10.34 -6.52 -8.92
N ARG A 64 -10.81 -7.61 -8.31
CA ARG A 64 -12.22 -8.02 -8.34
C ARG A 64 -12.66 -8.46 -6.95
N MET A 65 -13.97 -8.49 -6.74
CA MET A 65 -14.61 -8.87 -5.48
C MET A 65 -16.04 -9.35 -5.75
N ASN A 66 -16.60 -10.11 -4.81
CA ASN A 66 -17.92 -10.75 -4.97
C ASN A 66 -19.08 -9.85 -4.54
N ASN A 67 -18.82 -8.69 -3.96
CA ASN A 67 -19.83 -7.69 -3.60
C ASN A 67 -19.43 -6.31 -4.09
N ASN A 68 -20.42 -5.41 -4.18
CA ASN A 68 -20.16 -4.02 -4.47
C ASN A 68 -19.71 -3.28 -3.20
N PRO A 69 -18.75 -2.36 -3.30
CA PRO A 69 -18.39 -1.50 -2.18
C PRO A 69 -19.56 -0.54 -1.91
N PRO A 70 -19.71 -0.03 -0.67
CA PRO A 70 -20.68 1.03 -0.37
C PRO A 70 -20.55 2.22 -1.35
N ALA A 71 -21.67 2.88 -1.67
CA ALA A 71 -21.73 3.95 -2.67
C ALA A 71 -20.77 5.13 -2.45
N ARG A 72 -20.14 5.22 -1.27
CA ARG A 72 -19.32 6.35 -0.80
C ARG A 72 -17.83 6.02 -0.64
N VAL A 73 -17.41 4.83 -1.05
CA VAL A 73 -16.00 4.41 -0.98
C VAL A 73 -15.45 4.07 -2.35
N VAL A 74 -14.15 4.27 -2.52
CA VAL A 74 -13.42 3.94 -3.75
C VAL A 74 -12.37 2.90 -3.44
N CYS A 75 -12.39 1.82 -4.20
CA CYS A 75 -11.35 0.79 -4.17
C CYS A 75 -10.34 1.05 -5.30
N SER A 76 -9.05 0.83 -5.02
CA SER A 76 -7.99 0.95 -6.01
C SER A 76 -6.87 -0.05 -5.72
N ALA A 77 -6.17 -0.48 -6.75
CA ALA A 77 -4.99 -1.34 -6.62
C ALA A 77 -3.84 -0.81 -7.48
N GLY A 78 -2.60 -1.14 -7.13
CA GLY A 78 -1.44 -0.66 -7.86
C GLY A 78 -0.12 -1.18 -7.31
N TYR A 79 0.96 -0.83 -7.99
CA TYR A 79 2.31 -1.05 -7.48
C TYR A 79 2.66 -0.03 -6.39
N LEU A 80 3.45 -0.46 -5.41
CA LEU A 80 4.04 0.43 -4.42
C LEU A 80 4.91 1.48 -5.13
N LYS A 81 4.69 2.76 -4.83
CA LYS A 81 5.40 3.89 -5.46
C LYS A 81 6.57 4.35 -4.60
N THR A 82 7.57 4.99 -5.20
CA THR A 82 8.59 5.71 -4.45
C THR A 82 7.94 6.72 -3.50
N GLY A 83 8.41 6.78 -2.26
CA GLY A 83 7.89 7.69 -1.25
C GLY A 83 8.21 7.24 0.17
N ASP A 84 7.76 8.02 1.15
CA ASP A 84 7.90 7.70 2.56
C ASP A 84 6.67 6.93 3.05
N TYR A 85 6.89 5.88 3.84
CA TYR A 85 5.83 5.03 4.37
C TYR A 85 5.93 4.90 5.87
N LEU A 86 4.77 4.89 6.54
CA LEU A 86 4.67 4.49 7.93
C LEU A 86 4.78 2.97 8.00
N VAL A 87 5.71 2.49 8.81
CA VAL A 87 6.08 1.09 8.95
C VAL A 87 5.98 0.71 10.42
N ASN A 88 5.25 -0.36 10.72
CA ASN A 88 5.27 -0.97 12.03
C ASN A 88 6.53 -1.86 12.14
N THR A 89 7.31 -1.67 13.19
CA THR A 89 8.47 -2.50 13.50
C THR A 89 8.31 -3.10 14.90
N PRO A 90 9.11 -4.13 15.26
CA PRO A 90 9.11 -4.65 16.63
C PRO A 90 9.39 -3.60 17.71
N GLU A 91 10.05 -2.49 17.35
CA GLU A 91 10.43 -1.40 18.26
C GLU A 91 9.41 -0.25 18.27
N GLY A 92 8.41 -0.29 17.38
CA GLY A 92 7.39 0.74 17.22
C GLY A 92 7.22 1.21 15.77
N GLU A 93 6.35 2.19 15.59
CA GLU A 93 6.09 2.78 14.26
C GLU A 93 7.22 3.75 13.87
N ILE A 94 7.77 3.59 12.68
CA ILE A 94 8.78 4.48 12.10
C ILE A 94 8.42 4.85 10.65
N VAL A 95 9.08 5.87 10.10
CA VAL A 95 8.93 6.25 8.69
C VAL A 95 10.14 5.79 7.89
N LEU A 96 9.92 4.97 6.86
CA LEU A 96 10.97 4.48 5.96
C LEU A 96 10.73 4.95 4.52
N PRO A 97 11.73 5.55 3.86
CA PRO A 97 11.71 5.82 2.43
C PRO A 97 11.82 4.53 1.61
N PHE A 98 10.96 4.38 0.60
CA PHE A 98 11.02 3.35 -0.42
C PHE A 98 11.36 3.95 -1.79
N ASN A 99 12.21 3.26 -2.55
CA ASN A 99 12.49 3.59 -3.93
C ASN A 99 12.00 2.46 -4.86
N ALA A 100 10.96 2.74 -5.64
CA ALA A 100 10.35 1.77 -6.54
C ALA A 100 11.22 1.44 -7.78
N LEU A 101 12.18 2.29 -8.14
CA LEU A 101 13.07 2.03 -9.29
C LEU A 101 14.06 0.90 -9.00
N ASN A 102 14.54 0.80 -7.75
CA ASN A 102 15.50 -0.22 -7.35
C ASN A 102 14.94 -1.21 -6.32
N GLY A 103 13.71 -1.02 -5.82
CA GLY A 103 13.06 -1.90 -4.87
C GLY A 103 13.64 -1.86 -3.46
N MET A 104 14.34 -0.78 -3.08
CA MET A 104 15.06 -0.67 -1.82
C MET A 104 14.38 0.25 -0.81
N TRP A 105 14.45 -0.16 0.46
CA TRP A 105 14.09 0.63 1.63
C TRP A 105 15.34 1.30 2.20
N THR A 106 15.23 2.55 2.64
CA THR A 106 16.30 3.26 3.34
C THR A 106 16.05 3.18 4.84
N LEU A 107 16.91 2.48 5.58
CA LEU A 107 16.81 2.37 7.04
C LEU A 107 17.31 3.64 7.74
N ASP A 108 18.38 4.21 7.20
CA ASP A 108 19.02 5.39 7.75
C ASP A 108 19.53 6.25 6.60
N LYS A 109 19.11 7.52 6.60
CA LYS A 109 19.49 8.50 5.59
C LYS A 109 20.95 8.95 5.74
N THR A 110 21.51 8.90 6.94
CA THR A 110 22.87 9.38 7.24
C THR A 110 23.93 8.38 6.77
N THR A 111 23.73 7.09 7.08
CA THR A 111 24.64 6.01 6.66
C THR A 111 24.30 5.45 5.27
N ALA A 112 23.20 5.92 4.65
CA ALA A 112 22.65 5.38 3.42
C ALA A 112 22.41 3.85 3.46
N ALA A 113 22.17 3.30 4.66
CA ALA A 113 21.88 1.90 4.85
C ALA A 113 20.57 1.53 4.14
N ARG A 114 20.65 0.56 3.23
CA ARG A 114 19.52 0.12 2.40
C ARG A 114 19.29 -1.37 2.55
N ILE A 115 18.02 -1.76 2.53
CA ILE A 115 17.60 -3.17 2.53
C ILE A 115 16.61 -3.42 1.41
N ASN A 116 16.60 -4.64 0.87
CA ASN A 116 15.58 -5.04 -0.09
C ASN A 116 14.29 -5.43 0.66
N HIS A 117 13.23 -5.77 -0.07
CA HIS A 117 11.95 -6.11 0.57
C HIS A 117 11.95 -7.48 1.28
N GLN A 118 12.79 -8.44 0.89
CA GLN A 118 12.92 -9.71 1.61
C GLN A 118 13.51 -9.49 3.00
N ASP A 119 14.56 -8.67 3.09
CA ASP A 119 15.17 -8.27 4.36
C ASP A 119 14.20 -7.44 5.22
N PHE A 120 13.39 -6.58 4.59
CA PHE A 120 12.32 -5.84 5.27
C PHE A 120 11.35 -6.80 5.98
N MET A 121 10.87 -7.83 5.26
CA MET A 121 9.98 -8.84 5.82
C MET A 121 10.68 -9.70 6.88
N ALA A 122 11.96 -10.06 6.67
CA ALA A 122 12.76 -10.85 7.62
C ALA A 122 12.95 -10.13 8.97
N ARG A 123 12.91 -8.79 8.98
CA ARG A 123 12.93 -7.96 10.20
C ARG A 123 11.56 -7.81 10.87
N ALA A 124 10.54 -8.53 10.39
CA ALA A 124 9.15 -8.41 10.83
C ALA A 124 8.57 -6.99 10.67
N PHE A 125 9.05 -6.24 9.67
CA PHE A 125 8.49 -4.93 9.36
C PHE A 125 7.21 -5.07 8.54
N THR A 126 6.21 -4.24 8.83
CA THR A 126 4.91 -4.26 8.14
C THR A 126 4.54 -2.87 7.66
N LEU A 127 4.09 -2.75 6.41
CA LEU A 127 3.61 -1.49 5.86
C LEU A 127 2.24 -1.13 6.41
N ILE A 128 2.09 0.09 6.93
CA ILE A 128 0.81 0.61 7.42
C ILE A 128 0.15 1.47 6.33
N ARG A 129 0.84 2.53 5.87
CA ARG A 129 0.32 3.46 4.86
C ARG A 129 1.41 4.35 4.27
N PRO A 130 1.22 4.91 3.06
CA PRO A 130 2.03 6.02 2.60
C PRO A 130 1.87 7.23 3.53
N ILE A 131 2.98 7.91 3.81
CA ILE A 131 2.97 9.26 4.34
C ILE A 131 2.67 10.20 3.17
N LYS A 132 1.61 11.00 3.29
CA LYS A 132 1.41 12.10 2.34
C LYS A 132 2.63 13.02 2.48
N SER A 133 3.51 13.05 1.50
CA SER A 133 4.51 14.10 1.43
C SER A 133 3.75 15.41 1.26
N ASN A 134 3.73 16.27 2.27
CA ASN A 134 3.34 17.67 2.12
C ASN A 134 4.39 18.46 1.30
N ASN A 135 4.99 17.84 0.29
CA ASN A 135 5.96 18.47 -0.58
C ASN A 135 5.20 19.36 -1.56
N ARG A 136 4.89 20.57 -1.07
CA ARG A 136 5.02 21.79 -1.89
C ARG A 136 6.29 21.63 -2.73
N PRO A 137 6.26 21.81 -4.06
CA PRO A 137 7.51 21.93 -4.79
C PRO A 137 8.28 23.10 -4.15
N ALA A 138 9.52 22.85 -3.73
CA ALA A 138 10.43 23.93 -3.39
C ALA A 138 10.51 24.86 -4.62
N PRO A 139 10.44 26.19 -4.45
CA PRO A 139 10.67 27.08 -5.57
C PRO A 139 12.09 26.82 -6.08
N LEU A 140 12.19 26.57 -7.39
CA LEU A 140 13.46 26.62 -8.10
C LEU A 140 13.98 28.05 -7.98
N ASN A 141 15.17 28.21 -7.39
CA ASN A 141 15.95 29.44 -7.54
C ASN A 141 16.47 29.55 -8.97
#